data_AF-A0A9W4UAF1-F1
#
_entry.id   AF-A0A9W4UAF1-F1
#
_cell.length_a   1.000
_cell.length_b   1.000
_cell.length_c   1.000
_cell.angle_alpha   90.00
_cell.angle_beta   90.00
_cell.angle_gamma   90.00
#
_symmetry.space_group_name_H-M   'P 1'
#
loop_
_entity.id
_entity.type
_entity.pdbx_description
1 polymer ?
#
loop_
_entity_poly.entity_id
_entity_poly.type
_entity_poly.pdbx_seq_one_letter_code
_entity_poly.pdbx_strand_id
1 'polypeptide(L)'
;MPEPTDIPSFAASQLNLLDAELKAELSETNALLSSHTPTALARAGLAILNLNVSSIRTGLGGKTVVELGLDPAVVTKGDKADIPEHGIRVGDIVALQDQPAGSAKKTEKRELAVKGVEGVVLRVKREVVEILLNKEDADVPSTGKLWLVKLANDVTYKRMNQTMSRMQKLEDHEYTPFMRVLFGQDSPSPLPPDLNDPSNPLHNLEWNDPSLNDSQKEAIRFALASREISLIHGPPGTGKTHTLIELILQMLKQKLRLLVCGPSNISVDNIVERLAAHKVSMIRLGHPARLLPSVLNHSLDVLTKTSDAAALVRDVRKEMDDKQSSIRKTRNARERRQVYADLKELRKEYREREKGCVNNLVHGSKVVLATLHGAGGFHLRGQEFDVVIVDEASQALEAQCWVPLLWVKASKLVLAGDHLQLPPTIKSLNSKHAKPAQQSKQDAIKSTGEEDNKAGSSVKRAAASTTLETTLFDRLLELHGPSIKRMLTTQYRMHETIMRFPSNELYESKLIAADFVKDRLLKDLPYQIEDTDDTREAVVFFDTQGGDFGEKTEDEEMKKGGKKVSLGDSKCNQAEAALVAMHVNKLVKAGVKAEDIAVVTPYNAQVRRISPMHDIVPA
;
A
#
# COMPACT_ATOMS: atom_id res chain seq x y z
N MET A 1 20.07 27.53 5.62
CA MET A 1 19.78 26.12 5.28
C MET A 1 19.23 25.46 6.53
N PRO A 2 18.25 24.56 6.43
CA PRO A 2 17.80 23.78 7.59
C PRO A 2 18.98 23.00 8.20
N GLU A 3 18.98 22.84 9.52
CA GLU A 3 20.05 22.11 10.21
C GLU A 3 20.05 20.62 9.78
N PRO A 4 21.24 20.00 9.64
CA PRO A 4 21.35 18.58 9.36
C PRO A 4 20.56 17.76 10.40
N THR A 5 19.82 16.77 9.92
CA THR A 5 19.03 15.89 10.78
C THR A 5 19.93 14.78 11.31
N ASP A 6 20.04 14.66 12.64
CA ASP A 6 20.75 13.56 13.29
C ASP A 6 20.02 12.22 13.06
N ILE A 7 20.73 11.23 12.52
CA ILE A 7 20.15 9.96 12.09
C ILE A 7 19.60 9.15 13.26
N PRO A 8 20.35 8.95 14.38
CA PRO A 8 19.83 8.29 15.56
C PRO A 8 18.61 8.98 16.17
N SER A 9 18.62 10.31 16.26
CA SER A 9 17.49 11.09 16.81
C SER A 9 16.25 11.02 15.92
N PHE A 10 16.42 11.08 14.59
CA PHE A 10 15.34 10.85 13.63
C PHE A 10 14.73 9.47 13.81
N ALA A 11 15.56 8.42 13.85
CA ALA A 11 15.09 7.05 14.00
C ALA A 11 14.36 6.81 15.32
N ALA A 12 14.86 7.39 16.43
CA ALA A 12 14.21 7.35 17.73
C ALA A 12 12.83 8.03 17.70
N SER A 13 12.72 9.17 17.02
CA SER A 13 11.46 9.91 16.87
C SER A 13 10.45 9.11 16.05
N GLN A 14 10.88 8.52 14.93
CA GLN A 14 10.03 7.65 14.10
C GLN A 14 9.54 6.41 14.87
N LEU A 15 10.39 5.76 15.68
CA LEU A 15 9.96 4.62 16.52
C LEU A 15 8.82 5.00 17.47
N ASN A 16 8.91 6.15 18.13
CA ASN A 16 7.87 6.63 19.04
C ASN A 16 6.55 6.92 18.30
N LEU A 17 6.64 7.56 17.14
CA LEU A 17 5.48 7.86 16.30
C LEU A 17 4.81 6.59 15.77
N LEU A 18 5.58 5.63 15.28
CA LEU A 18 5.09 4.34 14.79
C LEU A 18 4.43 3.52 15.91
N ASP A 19 4.96 3.57 17.13
CA ASP A 19 4.33 2.93 18.30
C ASP A 19 2.98 3.59 18.65
N ALA A 20 2.89 4.92 18.60
CA ALA A 20 1.64 5.63 18.81
C ALA A 20 0.59 5.26 17.74
N GLU A 21 1.01 5.17 16.49
CA GLU A 21 0.16 4.78 15.36
C GLU A 21 -0.32 3.32 15.49
N LEU A 22 0.58 2.39 15.79
CA LEU A 22 0.24 0.99 16.03
C LEU A 22 -0.73 0.84 17.20
N LYS A 23 -0.53 1.57 18.30
CA LYS A 23 -1.44 1.58 19.44
C LYS A 23 -2.82 2.11 19.07
N ALA A 24 -2.89 3.17 18.26
CA ALA A 24 -4.17 3.69 17.76
C ALA A 24 -4.90 2.64 16.91
N GLU A 25 -4.22 2.02 15.94
CA GLU A 25 -4.80 0.99 15.07
C GLU A 25 -5.24 -0.26 15.86
N LEU A 26 -4.43 -0.72 16.82
CA LEU A 26 -4.78 -1.83 17.70
C LEU A 26 -5.95 -1.48 18.60
N SER A 27 -6.02 -0.26 19.13
CA SER A 27 -7.13 0.16 20.00
C SER A 27 -8.46 0.19 19.24
N GLU A 28 -8.46 0.70 18.01
CA GLU A 28 -9.62 0.72 17.13
C GLU A 28 -10.07 -0.70 16.78
N THR A 29 -9.13 -1.55 16.35
CA THR A 29 -9.41 -2.94 15.98
C THR A 29 -9.91 -3.75 17.19
N ASN A 30 -9.29 -3.60 18.36
CA ASN A 30 -9.71 -4.29 19.58
C ASN A 30 -11.05 -3.79 20.12
N ALA A 31 -11.33 -2.48 19.98
CA ALA A 31 -12.64 -1.93 20.33
C ALA A 31 -13.73 -2.58 19.45
N LEU A 32 -13.48 -2.69 18.13
CA LEU A 32 -14.38 -3.37 17.21
C LEU A 32 -14.57 -4.85 17.58
N LEU A 33 -13.48 -5.60 17.78
CA LEU A 33 -13.54 -7.03 18.10
C LEU A 33 -14.20 -7.35 19.45
N SER A 34 -13.96 -6.53 20.48
CA SER A 34 -14.44 -6.81 21.85
C SER A 34 -15.88 -6.37 22.12
N SER A 35 -16.36 -5.35 21.40
CA SER A 35 -17.71 -4.78 21.62
C SER A 35 -18.80 -5.43 20.76
N HIS A 36 -18.44 -6.15 19.70
CA HIS A 36 -19.40 -6.68 18.73
C HIS A 36 -19.63 -8.20 18.88
N THR A 37 -20.81 -8.67 18.43
CA THR A 37 -21.07 -10.11 18.24
C THR A 37 -20.43 -10.58 16.93
N PRO A 38 -20.17 -11.89 16.75
CA PRO A 38 -19.67 -12.40 15.46
C PRO A 38 -20.53 -11.97 14.27
N THR A 39 -21.86 -11.96 14.43
CA THR A 39 -22.81 -11.47 13.42
C THR A 39 -22.66 -9.98 13.14
N ALA A 40 -22.41 -9.16 14.16
CA ALA A 40 -22.17 -7.73 13.97
C ALA A 40 -20.83 -7.45 13.27
N LEU A 41 -19.77 -8.21 13.60
CA LEU A 41 -18.49 -8.13 12.89
C LEU A 41 -18.62 -8.55 11.42
N ALA A 42 -19.41 -9.58 11.13
CA ALA A 42 -19.69 -10.00 9.76
C ALA A 42 -20.46 -8.94 8.97
N ARG A 43 -21.50 -8.33 9.57
CA ARG A 43 -22.23 -7.21 8.96
C ARG A 43 -21.35 -5.97 8.73
N ALA A 44 -20.39 -5.73 9.60
CA ALA A 44 -19.39 -4.68 9.43
C ALA A 44 -18.31 -5.04 8.37
N GLY A 45 -18.36 -6.24 7.79
CA GLY A 45 -17.41 -6.74 6.80
C GLY A 45 -16.05 -7.14 7.39
N LEU A 46 -15.92 -7.24 8.71
CA LEU A 46 -14.66 -7.56 9.41
C LEU A 46 -14.48 -9.05 9.69
N ALA A 47 -15.52 -9.86 9.49
CA ALA A 47 -15.46 -11.31 9.68
C ALA A 47 -16.29 -12.06 8.64
N ILE A 48 -15.94 -13.33 8.41
CA ILE A 48 -16.73 -14.28 7.62
C ILE A 48 -17.06 -15.47 8.53
N LEU A 49 -18.33 -15.85 8.60
CA LEU A 49 -18.85 -16.89 9.50
C LEU A 49 -19.13 -18.19 8.74
N ASN A 50 -19.33 -19.27 9.51
CA ASN A 50 -19.76 -20.59 9.04
C ASN A 50 -18.86 -21.17 7.94
N LEU A 51 -17.54 -21.10 8.13
CA LEU A 51 -16.56 -21.64 7.21
C LEU A 51 -16.17 -23.07 7.58
N ASN A 52 -15.68 -23.83 6.60
CA ASN A 52 -15.03 -25.11 6.78
C ASN A 52 -13.81 -25.22 5.85
N VAL A 53 -12.83 -26.05 6.23
CA VAL A 53 -11.62 -26.30 5.45
C VAL A 53 -11.93 -27.18 4.25
N SER A 54 -11.82 -26.61 3.06
CA SER A 54 -11.99 -27.31 1.78
C SER A 54 -10.73 -28.07 1.38
N SER A 55 -9.56 -27.42 1.43
CA SER A 55 -8.29 -28.03 1.05
C SER A 55 -7.10 -27.40 1.81
N ILE A 56 -6.00 -28.16 1.92
CA ILE A 56 -4.73 -27.70 2.50
C ILE A 56 -3.59 -28.11 1.54
N ARG A 57 -2.69 -27.19 1.21
CA ARG A 57 -1.54 -27.43 0.31
C ARG A 57 -0.29 -26.68 0.74
N THR A 58 0.88 -27.05 0.19
CA THR A 58 2.14 -26.31 0.40
C THR A 58 2.22 -25.07 -0.50
N GLY A 59 2.56 -23.91 0.07
CA GLY A 59 2.86 -22.64 -0.60
C GLY A 59 4.34 -22.27 -0.59
N LEU A 60 4.67 -21.08 -1.12
CA LEU A 60 6.05 -20.55 -1.18
C LEU A 60 6.69 -20.49 0.22
N GLY A 61 7.98 -20.85 0.32
CA GLY A 61 8.69 -20.90 1.61
C GLY A 61 8.34 -22.11 2.48
N GLY A 62 7.62 -23.11 1.94
CA GLY A 62 7.16 -24.28 2.68
C GLY A 62 5.98 -24.01 3.62
N LYS A 63 5.32 -22.86 3.49
CA LYS A 63 4.20 -22.45 4.34
C LYS A 63 2.89 -23.13 3.93
N THR A 64 2.00 -23.33 4.90
CA THR A 64 0.72 -23.99 4.68
C THR A 64 -0.32 -23.01 4.11
N VAL A 65 -0.98 -23.39 3.01
CA VAL A 65 -2.12 -22.68 2.43
C VAL A 65 -3.40 -23.45 2.76
N VAL A 66 -4.40 -22.76 3.30
CA VAL A 66 -5.72 -23.31 3.65
C VAL A 66 -6.77 -22.66 2.77
N GLU A 67 -7.61 -23.47 2.13
CA GLU A 67 -8.79 -23.02 1.38
C GLU A 67 -10.04 -23.24 2.24
N LEU A 68 -10.83 -22.18 2.40
CA LEU A 68 -12.04 -22.13 3.21
C LEU A 68 -13.24 -21.89 2.30
N GLY A 69 -14.29 -22.67 2.51
CA GLY A 69 -15.60 -22.48 1.88
C GLY A 69 -16.70 -22.46 2.94
N LEU A 70 -17.94 -22.17 2.56
CA LEU A 70 -19.06 -22.27 3.50
C LEU A 70 -19.25 -23.72 3.98
N ASP A 71 -19.61 -23.86 5.24
CA ASP A 71 -19.97 -25.14 5.84
C ASP A 71 -21.19 -25.72 5.10
N PRO A 72 -21.11 -26.96 4.57
CA PRO A 72 -22.21 -27.59 3.83
C PRO A 72 -23.53 -27.64 4.61
N ALA A 73 -23.50 -27.63 5.95
CA ALA A 73 -24.70 -27.63 6.78
C ALA A 73 -25.46 -26.29 6.78
N VAL A 74 -24.88 -25.23 6.23
CA VAL A 74 -25.49 -23.89 6.14
C VAL A 74 -25.99 -23.57 4.73
N VAL A 75 -25.51 -24.31 3.72
CA VAL A 75 -25.94 -24.13 2.33
C VAL A 75 -27.28 -24.82 2.10
N THR A 76 -28.32 -24.06 1.77
CA THR A 76 -29.65 -24.59 1.45
C THR A 76 -29.61 -25.39 0.15
N LYS A 77 -30.36 -26.50 0.05
CA LYS A 77 -30.47 -27.29 -1.20
C LYS A 77 -31.03 -26.42 -2.33
N GLY A 78 -30.20 -26.09 -3.32
CA GLY A 78 -30.55 -25.29 -4.50
C GLY A 78 -29.93 -23.90 -4.54
N ASP A 79 -29.37 -23.41 -3.42
CA ASP A 79 -28.64 -22.15 -3.37
C ASP A 79 -27.18 -22.32 -3.80
N LYS A 80 -26.59 -21.25 -4.35
CA LYS A 80 -25.14 -21.19 -4.58
C LYS A 80 -24.43 -21.10 -3.23
N ALA A 81 -23.32 -21.83 -3.09
CA ALA A 81 -22.47 -21.81 -1.89
C ALA A 81 -21.58 -20.54 -1.83
N ASP A 82 -22.15 -19.38 -2.16
CA ASP A 82 -21.45 -18.11 -2.21
C ASP A 82 -21.24 -17.57 -0.79
N ILE A 83 -20.02 -17.16 -0.50
CA ILE A 83 -19.66 -16.50 0.74
C ILE A 83 -20.39 -15.14 0.81
N PRO A 84 -21.02 -14.80 1.95
CA PRO A 84 -21.71 -13.51 2.11
C PRO A 84 -20.79 -12.31 1.86
N GLU A 85 -21.36 -11.18 1.44
CA GLU A 85 -20.59 -9.95 1.24
C GLU A 85 -19.78 -9.56 2.48
N HIS A 86 -18.51 -9.22 2.27
CA HIS A 86 -17.57 -8.92 3.34
C HIS A 86 -16.51 -7.89 2.92
N GLY A 87 -15.85 -7.30 3.90
CA GLY A 87 -14.75 -6.33 3.75
C GLY A 87 -13.36 -6.96 3.70
N ILE A 88 -13.24 -8.28 3.88
CA ILE A 88 -11.95 -8.99 3.77
C ILE A 88 -11.43 -8.90 2.32
N ARG A 89 -10.16 -8.52 2.16
CA ARG A 89 -9.48 -8.36 0.87
C ARG A 89 -8.21 -9.20 0.85
N VAL A 90 -7.74 -9.45 -0.37
CA VAL A 90 -6.45 -10.12 -0.57
C VAL A 90 -5.35 -9.32 0.10
N GLY A 91 -4.63 -9.99 1.00
CA GLY A 91 -3.55 -9.43 1.75
C GLY A 91 -3.86 -8.96 3.17
N ASP A 92 -5.13 -9.00 3.58
CA ASP A 92 -5.49 -8.77 4.97
C ASP A 92 -4.83 -9.83 5.87
N ILE A 93 -4.40 -9.39 7.05
CA ILE A 93 -4.01 -10.31 8.13
C ILE A 93 -5.30 -10.78 8.79
N VAL A 94 -5.43 -12.09 8.96
CA VAL A 94 -6.64 -12.72 9.47
C VAL A 94 -6.29 -13.79 10.49
N ALA A 95 -7.20 -14.01 11.45
CA ALA A 95 -7.20 -15.17 12.31
C ALA A 95 -8.24 -16.17 11.82
N LEU A 96 -7.84 -17.42 11.62
CA LEU A 96 -8.73 -18.56 11.47
C LEU A 96 -8.93 -19.24 12.82
N GLN A 97 -10.18 -19.36 13.25
CA GLN A 97 -10.54 -19.89 14.57
C GLN A 97 -11.84 -20.70 14.50
N ASP A 98 -12.13 -21.46 15.56
CA ASP A 98 -13.47 -22.02 15.77
C ASP A 98 -14.47 -20.89 16.04
N GLN A 99 -15.63 -20.95 15.38
CA GLN A 99 -16.68 -19.96 15.53
C GLN A 99 -17.30 -20.09 16.93
N PRO A 100 -17.29 -19.03 17.75
CA PRO A 100 -17.86 -19.09 19.08
C PRO A 100 -19.39 -19.26 19.01
N ALA A 101 -19.93 -20.04 19.95
CA ALA A 101 -21.38 -20.16 20.12
C ALA A 101 -22.00 -18.78 20.42
N GLY A 102 -23.19 -18.50 19.87
CA GLY A 102 -23.83 -17.18 19.92
C GLY A 102 -24.09 -16.60 21.33
N SER A 103 -23.95 -17.42 22.38
CA SER A 103 -24.12 -17.06 23.80
C SER A 103 -22.83 -16.91 24.60
N ALA A 104 -21.64 -16.97 23.97
CA ALA A 104 -20.35 -16.93 24.68
C ALA A 104 -20.16 -15.64 25.50
N LYS A 105 -19.80 -15.80 26.79
CA LYS A 105 -19.70 -14.69 27.76
C LYS A 105 -18.54 -13.75 27.41
N LYS A 106 -18.63 -12.50 27.88
CA LYS A 106 -17.65 -11.41 27.66
C LYS A 106 -16.20 -11.80 28.03
N THR A 107 -16.01 -12.76 28.93
CA THR A 107 -14.73 -13.33 29.37
C THR A 107 -14.14 -14.35 28.38
N GLU A 108 -14.95 -15.26 27.81
CA GLU A 108 -14.50 -16.20 26.78
C GLU A 108 -14.08 -15.48 25.48
N LYS A 109 -14.71 -14.34 25.17
CA LYS A 109 -14.37 -13.47 24.04
C LYS A 109 -12.94 -12.91 24.06
N ARG A 110 -12.35 -12.70 25.25
CA ARG A 110 -10.96 -12.23 25.38
C ARG A 110 -9.94 -13.35 25.15
N GLU A 111 -10.29 -14.59 25.49
CA GLU A 111 -9.42 -15.77 25.30
C GLU A 111 -9.49 -16.32 23.86
N LEU A 112 -10.61 -16.12 23.16
CA LEU A 112 -10.76 -16.47 21.74
C LEU A 112 -9.77 -15.72 20.83
N ALA A 113 -9.36 -14.49 21.19
CA ALA A 113 -8.31 -13.77 20.47
C ALA A 113 -6.95 -14.49 20.46
N VAL A 114 -6.74 -15.45 21.37
CA VAL A 114 -5.50 -16.23 21.50
C VAL A 114 -5.62 -17.65 20.89
N LYS A 115 -6.85 -18.14 20.67
CA LYS A 115 -7.10 -19.49 20.10
C LYS A 115 -7.35 -19.39 18.60
N GLY A 116 -6.29 -19.42 17.82
CA GLY A 116 -6.38 -19.34 16.36
C GLY A 116 -5.07 -19.50 15.64
N VAL A 117 -5.15 -19.68 14.34
CA VAL A 117 -3.98 -19.57 13.47
C VAL A 117 -4.06 -18.29 12.67
N GLU A 118 -3.02 -17.47 12.80
CA GLU A 118 -2.86 -16.26 11.99
C GLU A 118 -2.36 -16.60 10.59
N GLY A 119 -2.90 -15.89 9.61
CA GLY A 119 -2.46 -15.96 8.24
C GLY A 119 -2.71 -14.69 7.47
N VAL A 120 -2.28 -14.72 6.22
CA VAL A 120 -2.50 -13.65 5.26
C VAL A 120 -3.47 -14.17 4.20
N VAL A 121 -4.51 -13.40 3.90
CA VAL A 121 -5.45 -13.76 2.83
C VAL A 121 -4.69 -13.78 1.51
N LEU A 122 -4.66 -14.95 0.87
CA LEU A 122 -4.12 -15.11 -0.45
C LEU A 122 -5.17 -14.75 -1.47
N ARG A 123 -6.34 -15.37 -1.45
CA ARG A 123 -7.29 -15.22 -2.55
C ARG A 123 -8.69 -15.11 -1.99
N VAL A 124 -9.50 -14.23 -2.58
CA VAL A 124 -10.93 -14.13 -2.29
C VAL A 124 -11.67 -14.38 -3.59
N LYS A 125 -12.52 -15.41 -3.62
CA LYS A 125 -13.47 -15.71 -4.69
C LYS A 125 -14.88 -15.69 -4.10
N ARG A 126 -15.90 -15.76 -4.96
CA ARG A 126 -17.31 -15.85 -4.51
C ARG A 126 -17.56 -17.01 -3.55
N GLU A 127 -17.02 -18.20 -3.83
CA GLU A 127 -17.30 -19.41 -3.04
C GLU A 127 -16.21 -19.77 -2.02
N VAL A 128 -14.98 -19.25 -2.20
CA VAL A 128 -13.82 -19.66 -1.40
C VAL A 128 -12.90 -18.51 -1.02
N VAL A 129 -12.30 -18.61 0.17
CA VAL A 129 -11.20 -17.75 0.64
C VAL A 129 -9.98 -18.61 0.95
N GLU A 130 -8.84 -18.26 0.37
CA GLU A 130 -7.56 -18.91 0.65
C GLU A 130 -6.71 -18.05 1.59
N ILE A 131 -6.10 -18.69 2.59
CA ILE A 131 -5.20 -18.05 3.55
C ILE A 131 -3.85 -18.77 3.61
N LEU A 132 -2.76 -18.03 3.76
CA LEU A 132 -1.41 -18.55 4.02
C LEU A 132 -1.11 -18.41 5.50
N LEU A 133 -0.89 -19.52 6.19
CA LEU A 133 -0.62 -19.50 7.62
C LEU A 133 0.79 -18.98 7.90
N ASN A 134 0.94 -18.23 8.99
CA ASN A 134 2.24 -17.67 9.40
C ASN A 134 3.20 -18.76 9.89
N LYS A 135 2.70 -19.81 10.53
CA LYS A 135 3.48 -20.94 11.06
C LYS A 135 3.42 -22.15 10.13
N GLU A 136 4.57 -22.76 9.88
CA GLU A 136 4.75 -23.94 9.00
C GLU A 136 4.02 -25.19 9.55
N ASP A 137 3.96 -25.32 10.88
CA ASP A 137 3.33 -26.44 11.61
C ASP A 137 2.03 -26.05 12.31
N ALA A 138 1.33 -25.02 11.81
CA ALA A 138 0.06 -24.63 12.40
C ALA A 138 -0.95 -25.78 12.30
N ASP A 139 -1.45 -26.23 13.45
CA ASP A 139 -2.57 -27.16 13.50
C ASP A 139 -3.84 -26.39 13.11
N VAL A 140 -4.35 -26.70 11.91
CA VAL A 140 -5.54 -26.03 11.38
C VAL A 140 -6.74 -26.53 12.19
N PRO A 141 -7.52 -25.63 12.81
CA PRO A 141 -8.73 -26.03 13.52
C PRO A 141 -9.61 -26.89 12.59
N SER A 142 -9.98 -28.07 13.05
CA SER A 142 -10.72 -29.07 12.25
C SER A 142 -12.03 -29.52 12.91
N THR A 143 -12.37 -28.93 14.05
CA THR A 143 -13.54 -29.32 14.86
C THR A 143 -14.60 -28.23 14.88
N GLY A 144 -15.68 -28.41 14.11
CA GLY A 144 -16.84 -27.52 14.11
C GLY A 144 -16.80 -26.43 13.03
N LYS A 145 -17.69 -25.45 13.15
CA LYS A 145 -17.78 -24.31 12.22
C LYS A 145 -16.65 -23.35 12.50
N LEU A 146 -15.96 -22.90 11.46
CA LEU A 146 -14.90 -21.92 11.55
C LEU A 146 -15.40 -20.51 11.23
N TRP A 147 -14.64 -19.52 11.65
CA TRP A 147 -14.81 -18.14 11.19
C TRP A 147 -13.44 -17.52 10.90
N LEU A 148 -13.45 -16.55 9.99
CA LEU A 148 -12.27 -15.78 9.60
C LEU A 148 -12.45 -14.34 10.06
N VAL A 149 -11.49 -13.81 10.83
CA VAL A 149 -11.58 -12.48 11.42
C VAL A 149 -10.40 -11.63 10.97
N LYS A 150 -10.66 -10.42 10.50
CA LYS A 150 -9.62 -9.45 10.13
C LYS A 150 -8.89 -8.94 11.39
N LEU A 151 -7.57 -9.00 11.36
CA LEU A 151 -6.67 -8.49 12.39
C LEU A 151 -6.01 -7.18 11.92
N ALA A 152 -5.46 -6.43 12.88
CA ALA A 152 -4.57 -5.32 12.60
C ALA A 152 -3.27 -5.85 11.96
N ASN A 153 -2.72 -5.11 10.99
CA ASN A 153 -1.55 -5.55 10.27
C ASN A 153 -0.25 -5.14 11.00
N ASP A 154 0.28 -6.00 11.87
CA ASP A 154 1.50 -5.68 12.62
C ASP A 154 2.81 -5.87 11.82
N VAL A 155 2.75 -6.54 10.67
CA VAL A 155 3.94 -6.94 9.90
C VAL A 155 4.61 -5.73 9.25
N THR A 156 3.81 -4.76 8.79
CA THR A 156 4.30 -3.49 8.23
C THR A 156 5.07 -2.70 9.29
N TYR A 157 4.51 -2.55 10.49
CA TYR A 157 5.17 -1.88 11.62
C TYR A 157 6.43 -2.62 12.06
N LYS A 158 6.43 -3.95 12.12
CA LYS A 158 7.64 -4.73 12.45
C LYS A 158 8.81 -4.40 11.52
N ARG A 159 8.57 -4.26 10.20
CA ARG A 159 9.64 -3.93 9.23
C ARG A 159 10.14 -2.50 9.39
N MET A 160 9.24 -1.55 9.57
CA MET A 160 9.62 -0.15 9.83
C MET A 160 10.40 -0.04 11.14
N ASN A 161 9.91 -0.64 12.22
CA ASN A 161 10.59 -0.65 13.52
C ASN A 161 11.97 -1.30 13.45
N GLN A 162 12.12 -2.44 12.77
CA GLN A 162 13.45 -3.06 12.56
C GLN A 162 14.41 -2.14 11.81
N THR A 163 13.91 -1.42 10.81
CA THR A 163 14.70 -0.46 10.01
C THR A 163 15.12 0.72 10.88
N MET A 164 14.18 1.35 11.57
CA MET A 164 14.46 2.48 12.45
C MET A 164 15.35 2.08 13.64
N SER A 165 15.12 0.93 14.28
CA SER A 165 16.00 0.44 15.36
C SER A 165 17.42 0.14 14.89
N ARG A 166 17.62 -0.22 13.62
CA ARG A 166 18.96 -0.36 13.03
C ARG A 166 19.58 1.01 12.79
N MET A 167 18.84 1.95 12.21
CA MET A 167 19.32 3.33 11.99
C MET A 167 19.67 4.04 13.29
N GLN A 168 18.90 3.80 14.36
CA GLN A 168 19.14 4.37 15.69
C GLN A 168 20.50 3.97 16.27
N LYS A 169 21.02 2.80 15.89
CA LYS A 169 22.27 2.25 16.40
C LYS A 169 23.47 2.56 15.51
N LEU A 170 23.27 3.23 14.37
CA LEU A 170 24.36 3.58 13.48
C LEU A 170 25.24 4.65 14.13
N GLU A 171 26.54 4.47 13.98
CA GLU A 171 27.53 5.48 14.32
C GLU A 171 27.94 6.28 13.08
N ASP A 172 28.48 7.49 13.27
CA ASP A 172 28.81 8.41 12.18
C ASP A 172 29.74 7.83 11.10
N HIS A 173 30.62 6.90 11.48
CA HIS A 173 31.55 6.23 10.57
C HIS A 173 30.85 5.19 9.67
N GLU A 174 29.64 4.75 10.01
CA GLU A 174 28.82 3.83 9.22
C GLU A 174 27.91 4.58 8.21
N TYR A 175 27.81 5.92 8.30
CA TYR A 175 27.00 6.69 7.38
C TYR A 175 27.61 6.71 5.98
N THR A 176 26.87 6.16 5.02
CA THR A 176 27.23 6.24 3.61
C THR A 176 27.13 7.69 3.11
N PRO A 177 27.91 8.11 2.08
CA PRO A 177 27.76 9.43 1.47
C PRO A 177 26.33 9.72 1.02
N PHE A 178 25.64 8.69 0.53
CA PHE A 178 24.23 8.74 0.17
C PHE A 178 23.34 9.11 1.37
N MET A 179 23.54 8.49 2.54
CA MET A 179 22.80 8.84 3.76
C MET A 179 23.11 10.27 4.23
N ARG A 180 24.38 10.69 4.17
CA ARG A 180 24.79 12.03 4.56
C ARG A 180 24.05 13.11 3.76
N VAL A 181 23.87 12.91 2.45
CA VAL A 181 23.05 13.79 1.59
C VAL A 181 21.57 13.74 1.97
N LEU A 182 21.00 12.56 2.19
CA LEU A 182 19.57 12.42 2.54
C LEU A 182 19.20 13.00 3.92
N PHE A 183 20.18 13.15 4.81
CA PHE A 183 20.01 13.76 6.13
C PHE A 183 20.56 15.19 6.23
N GLY A 184 21.08 15.74 5.11
CA GLY A 184 21.51 17.13 5.03
C GLY A 184 22.87 17.41 5.66
N GLN A 185 23.62 16.37 5.98
CA GLN A 185 25.01 16.48 6.45
C GLN A 185 25.94 16.89 5.32
N ASP A 186 25.63 16.48 4.08
CA ASP A 186 26.31 16.87 2.85
C ASP A 186 25.31 17.44 1.82
N SER A 187 25.79 18.25 0.88
CA SER A 187 24.99 18.72 -0.25
C SER A 187 24.99 17.71 -1.41
N PRO A 188 23.90 17.62 -2.20
CA PRO A 188 23.88 16.81 -3.41
C PRO A 188 25.00 17.22 -4.37
N SER A 189 25.56 16.26 -5.11
CA SER A 189 26.60 16.56 -6.09
C SER A 189 26.10 17.59 -7.13
N PRO A 190 26.93 18.58 -7.51
CA PRO A 190 26.54 19.58 -8.48
C PRO A 190 26.28 18.93 -9.84
N LEU A 191 25.24 19.39 -10.52
CA LEU A 191 24.92 18.99 -11.88
C LEU A 191 25.78 19.76 -12.89
N PRO A 192 25.97 19.22 -14.10
CA PRO A 192 26.50 20.00 -15.21
C PRO A 192 25.70 21.30 -15.40
N PRO A 193 26.35 22.42 -15.71
CA PRO A 193 25.72 23.73 -15.78
C PRO A 193 24.62 23.81 -16.84
N ASP A 194 24.75 23.07 -17.93
CA ASP A 194 23.70 22.91 -18.94
C ASP A 194 23.55 21.43 -19.35
N LEU A 195 22.40 20.84 -19.04
CA LEU A 195 22.04 19.49 -19.49
C LEU A 195 21.62 19.46 -20.97
N ASN A 196 21.34 20.64 -21.55
CA ASN A 196 21.03 20.81 -22.95
C ASN A 196 22.25 21.17 -23.81
N ASP A 197 23.45 21.20 -23.24
CA ASP A 197 24.68 21.40 -24.01
C ASP A 197 24.89 20.20 -24.97
N PRO A 198 25.08 20.41 -26.28
CA PRO A 198 25.34 19.34 -27.25
C PRO A 198 26.54 18.44 -26.92
N SER A 199 27.49 18.92 -26.12
CA SER A 199 28.63 18.15 -25.62
C SER A 199 28.27 17.20 -24.48
N ASN A 200 27.11 17.37 -23.84
CA ASN A 200 26.62 16.49 -22.79
C ASN A 200 26.14 15.16 -23.40
N PRO A 201 26.64 14.00 -22.95
CA PRO A 201 26.17 12.69 -23.42
C PRO A 201 24.66 12.47 -23.23
N LEU A 202 24.03 13.19 -22.31
CA LEU A 202 22.59 13.14 -22.04
C LEU A 202 21.75 14.07 -22.93
N HIS A 203 22.38 14.94 -23.74
CA HIS A 203 21.66 15.79 -24.68
C HIS A 203 21.01 14.96 -25.79
N ASN A 204 21.80 14.07 -26.39
CA ASN A 204 21.43 13.21 -27.52
C ASN A 204 20.99 11.81 -27.08
N LEU A 205 20.11 11.73 -26.08
CA LEU A 205 19.49 10.46 -25.71
C LEU A 205 18.61 9.95 -26.85
N GLU A 206 18.76 8.66 -27.16
CA GLU A 206 17.83 7.95 -28.03
C GLU A 206 16.60 7.55 -27.21
N TRP A 207 15.54 8.33 -27.37
CA TRP A 207 14.25 8.11 -26.71
C TRP A 207 13.57 6.85 -27.26
N ASN A 208 13.08 5.98 -26.37
CA ASN A 208 12.28 4.83 -26.81
C ASN A 208 10.85 5.25 -27.15
N ASP A 209 10.34 6.26 -26.44
CA ASP A 209 9.04 6.86 -26.69
C ASP A 209 9.18 8.24 -27.37
N PRO A 210 8.77 8.39 -28.64
CA PRO A 210 8.84 9.68 -29.34
C PRO A 210 7.78 10.70 -28.87
N SER A 211 6.75 10.27 -28.14
CA SER A 211 5.63 11.11 -27.70
C SER A 211 5.92 11.94 -26.44
N LEU A 212 7.08 11.75 -25.81
CA LEU A 212 7.49 12.49 -24.62
C LEU A 212 7.56 13.99 -24.88
N ASN A 213 6.93 14.76 -23.99
CA ASN A 213 7.02 16.22 -24.01
C ASN A 213 8.32 16.72 -23.38
N ASP A 214 8.58 18.03 -23.50
CA ASP A 214 9.83 18.63 -23.04
C ASP A 214 10.01 18.56 -21.52
N SER A 215 8.95 18.76 -20.73
CA SER A 215 9.03 18.65 -19.25
C SER A 215 9.38 17.23 -18.80
N GLN A 216 8.89 16.21 -19.51
CA GLN A 216 9.22 14.81 -19.25
C GLN A 216 10.67 14.49 -19.64
N LYS A 217 11.11 14.94 -20.83
CA LYS A 217 12.51 14.78 -21.28
C LYS A 217 13.49 15.46 -20.34
N GLU A 218 13.19 16.67 -19.89
CA GLU A 218 14.00 17.41 -18.92
C GLU A 218 14.08 16.65 -17.59
N ALA A 219 12.95 16.19 -17.05
CA ALA A 219 12.93 15.40 -15.81
C ALA A 219 13.76 14.11 -15.92
N ILE A 220 13.73 13.43 -17.07
CA ILE A 220 14.53 12.22 -17.31
C ILE A 220 16.02 12.55 -17.38
N ARG A 221 16.42 13.57 -18.16
CA ARG A 221 17.83 14.00 -18.24
C ARG A 221 18.37 14.41 -16.88
N PHE A 222 17.58 15.19 -16.14
CA PHE A 222 17.89 15.60 -14.78
C PHE A 222 18.09 14.39 -13.86
N ALA A 223 17.13 13.46 -13.83
CA ALA A 223 17.22 12.27 -13.01
C ALA A 223 18.40 11.37 -13.40
N LEU A 224 18.77 11.29 -14.68
CA LEU A 224 19.96 10.57 -15.14
C LEU A 224 21.25 11.25 -14.68
N ALA A 225 21.33 12.58 -14.75
CA ALA A 225 22.50 13.37 -14.38
C ALA A 225 22.75 13.43 -12.85
N SER A 226 21.69 13.41 -12.04
CA SER A 226 21.80 13.40 -10.58
C SER A 226 22.55 12.17 -10.07
N ARG A 227 23.48 12.35 -9.13
CA ARG A 227 24.25 11.23 -8.56
C ARG A 227 23.53 10.57 -7.39
N GLU A 228 23.18 11.34 -6.36
CA GLU A 228 22.60 10.81 -5.13
C GLU A 228 21.07 10.85 -5.14
N ILE A 229 20.47 11.97 -5.54
CA ILE A 229 19.03 12.16 -5.47
C ILE A 229 18.43 13.00 -6.60
N SER A 230 17.21 12.62 -7.01
CA SER A 230 16.31 13.45 -7.82
C SER A 230 14.85 13.25 -7.42
N LEU A 231 14.07 14.32 -7.50
CA LEU A 231 12.62 14.33 -7.26
C LEU A 231 11.89 14.64 -8.58
N ILE A 232 11.00 13.75 -9.00
CA ILE A 232 10.08 13.97 -10.12
C ILE A 232 8.72 14.31 -9.53
N HIS A 233 8.34 15.58 -9.61
CA HIS A 233 7.03 16.07 -9.19
C HIS A 233 6.05 15.91 -10.35
N GLY A 234 5.10 14.98 -10.21
CA GLY A 234 4.13 14.64 -11.25
C GLY A 234 2.70 14.99 -10.84
N PRO A 235 2.22 16.22 -11.12
CA PRO A 235 0.83 16.62 -10.93
C PRO A 235 -0.19 15.73 -11.66
N PRO A 236 -1.50 15.83 -11.34
CA PRO A 236 -2.54 15.00 -11.93
C PRO A 236 -2.53 15.01 -13.47
N GLY A 237 -2.49 13.84 -14.07
CA GLY A 237 -2.58 13.68 -15.54
C GLY A 237 -1.29 13.99 -16.31
N THR A 238 -0.18 14.31 -15.65
CA THR A 238 1.09 14.70 -16.34
C THR A 238 1.93 13.55 -16.88
N GLY A 239 1.47 12.32 -16.69
CA GLY A 239 2.18 11.13 -17.18
C GLY A 239 3.36 10.69 -16.31
N LYS A 240 3.36 10.95 -15.00
CA LYS A 240 4.42 10.52 -14.05
C LYS A 240 4.92 9.08 -14.28
N THR A 241 4.01 8.10 -14.28
CA THR A 241 4.37 6.70 -14.53
C THR A 241 4.95 6.51 -15.93
N HIS A 242 4.44 7.22 -16.95
CA HIS A 242 4.99 7.15 -18.31
C HIS A 242 6.44 7.69 -18.37
N THR A 243 6.72 8.81 -17.70
CA THR A 243 8.08 9.35 -17.53
C THR A 243 9.01 8.37 -16.81
N LEU A 244 8.53 7.69 -15.76
CA LEU A 244 9.30 6.68 -15.03
C LEU A 244 9.66 5.47 -15.89
N ILE A 245 8.76 5.03 -16.76
CA ILE A 245 9.03 3.92 -17.68
C ILE A 245 10.19 4.26 -18.60
N GLU A 246 10.17 5.44 -19.23
CA GLU A 246 11.30 5.86 -20.06
C GLU A 246 12.59 6.00 -19.25
N LEU A 247 12.53 6.60 -18.05
CA LEU A 247 13.70 6.72 -17.18
C LEU A 247 14.32 5.35 -16.86
N ILE A 248 13.49 4.36 -16.54
CA ILE A 248 13.93 2.98 -16.29
C ILE A 248 14.62 2.41 -17.54
N LEU A 249 14.04 2.58 -18.73
CA LEU A 249 14.63 2.11 -19.98
C LEU A 249 15.99 2.77 -20.25
N GLN A 250 16.11 4.07 -20.01
CA GLN A 250 17.38 4.80 -20.17
C GLN A 250 18.45 4.33 -19.18
N MET A 251 18.09 4.10 -17.91
CA MET A 251 19.01 3.54 -16.92
C MET A 251 19.45 2.11 -17.27
N LEU A 252 18.56 1.30 -17.87
CA LEU A 252 18.89 -0.03 -18.36
C LEU A 252 19.85 0.00 -19.57
N LYS A 253 19.72 0.99 -20.46
CA LYS A 253 20.69 1.24 -21.55
C LYS A 253 22.09 1.54 -20.98
N GLN A 254 22.17 2.21 -19.83
CA GLN A 254 23.41 2.44 -19.07
C GLN A 254 23.89 1.22 -18.26
N LYS A 255 23.24 0.06 -18.41
CA LYS A 255 23.54 -1.19 -17.70
C LYS A 255 23.37 -1.11 -16.18
N LEU A 256 22.57 -0.16 -15.69
CA LEU A 256 22.26 -0.04 -14.27
C LEU A 256 21.23 -1.10 -13.85
N ARG A 257 21.38 -1.61 -12.63
CA ARG A 257 20.44 -2.50 -11.96
C ARG A 257 19.54 -1.72 -11.03
N LEU A 258 18.24 -1.95 -11.13
CA LEU A 258 17.22 -1.09 -10.54
C LEU A 258 16.34 -1.84 -9.54
N LEU A 259 16.09 -1.22 -8.39
CA LEU A 259 15.01 -1.59 -7.49
C LEU A 259 13.89 -0.55 -7.61
N VAL A 260 12.73 -0.95 -8.10
CA VAL A 260 11.57 -0.07 -8.25
C VAL A 260 10.55 -0.41 -7.17
N CYS A 261 10.14 0.60 -6.42
CA CYS A 261 9.28 0.47 -5.27
C CYS A 261 8.05 1.37 -5.36
N GLY A 262 7.02 1.02 -4.60
CA GLY A 262 5.86 1.88 -4.36
C GLY A 262 5.16 1.53 -3.04
N PRO A 263 4.33 2.43 -2.48
CA PRO A 263 3.62 2.17 -1.23
C PRO A 263 2.52 1.11 -1.37
N SER A 264 1.92 0.97 -2.56
CA SER A 264 0.81 0.04 -2.84
C SER A 264 1.19 -1.00 -3.90
N ASN A 265 0.43 -2.10 -4.00
CA ASN A 265 0.64 -3.06 -5.10
C ASN A 265 0.28 -2.46 -6.45
N ILE A 266 -0.79 -1.68 -6.52
CA ILE A 266 -1.29 -1.07 -7.76
C ILE A 266 -0.24 -0.14 -8.37
N SER A 267 0.43 0.71 -7.57
CA SER A 267 1.46 1.60 -8.12
C SER A 267 2.63 0.83 -8.74
N VAL A 268 3.05 -0.26 -8.11
CA VAL A 268 4.12 -1.12 -8.62
C VAL A 268 3.68 -1.91 -9.86
N ASP A 269 2.47 -2.48 -9.82
CA ASP A 269 1.93 -3.32 -10.89
C ASP A 269 1.71 -2.53 -12.18
N ASN A 270 1.27 -1.27 -12.08
CA ASN A 270 1.16 -0.36 -13.22
C ASN A 270 2.50 -0.15 -13.94
N ILE A 271 3.62 -0.12 -13.19
CA ILE A 271 4.96 -0.04 -13.77
C ILE A 271 5.33 -1.36 -14.45
N VAL A 272 5.06 -2.50 -13.81
CA VAL A 272 5.35 -3.82 -14.41
C VAL A 272 4.61 -4.01 -15.73
N GLU A 273 3.32 -3.70 -15.77
CA GLU A 273 2.49 -3.85 -16.97
C GLU A 273 3.04 -3.06 -18.15
N ARG A 274 3.46 -1.80 -17.92
CA ARG A 274 4.05 -0.96 -18.95
C ARG A 274 5.45 -1.41 -19.36
N LEU A 275 6.30 -1.84 -18.41
CA LEU A 275 7.63 -2.37 -18.72
C LEU A 275 7.56 -3.69 -19.49
N ALA A 276 6.52 -4.50 -19.29
CA ALA A 276 6.39 -5.82 -19.91
C ALA A 276 6.42 -5.73 -21.45
N ALA A 277 5.87 -4.66 -22.02
CA ALA A 277 5.89 -4.40 -23.46
C ALA A 277 7.31 -4.28 -24.05
N HIS A 278 8.30 -3.89 -23.22
CA HIS A 278 9.69 -3.68 -23.64
C HIS A 278 10.59 -4.92 -23.46
N LYS A 279 10.03 -6.08 -23.07
CA LYS A 279 10.76 -7.35 -22.89
C LYS A 279 11.97 -7.25 -21.95
N VAL A 280 11.87 -6.41 -20.92
CA VAL A 280 12.92 -6.23 -19.91
C VAL A 280 12.97 -7.44 -18.98
N SER A 281 14.19 -7.88 -18.63
CA SER A 281 14.40 -8.89 -17.59
C SER A 281 14.07 -8.29 -16.21
N MET A 282 12.90 -8.65 -15.68
CA MET A 282 12.39 -8.11 -14.42
C MET A 282 11.69 -9.16 -13.56
N ILE A 283 11.66 -8.90 -12.24
CA ILE A 283 10.94 -9.70 -11.26
C ILE A 283 10.05 -8.82 -10.41
N ARG A 284 8.79 -9.22 -10.24
CA ARG A 284 7.84 -8.64 -9.30
C ARG A 284 7.79 -9.45 -8.00
N LEU A 285 8.25 -8.84 -6.90
CA LEU A 285 8.22 -9.40 -5.55
C LEU A 285 6.91 -9.07 -4.85
N GLY A 286 6.02 -10.04 -4.74
CA GLY A 286 4.77 -9.88 -4.03
C GLY A 286 4.00 -11.18 -4.05
N HIS A 287 2.99 -11.30 -3.19
CA HIS A 287 2.13 -12.45 -3.26
C HIS A 287 1.27 -12.37 -4.53
N PRO A 288 1.23 -13.39 -5.41
CA PRO A 288 0.58 -13.32 -6.72
C PRO A 288 -0.85 -12.81 -6.68
N ALA A 289 -1.62 -13.20 -5.67
CA ALA A 289 -3.01 -12.81 -5.61
C ALA A 289 -3.26 -11.33 -5.21
N ARG A 290 -2.23 -10.62 -4.73
CA ARG A 290 -2.28 -9.14 -4.58
C ARG A 290 -1.88 -8.43 -5.87
N LEU A 291 -1.48 -9.16 -6.90
CA LEU A 291 -0.98 -8.61 -8.15
C LEU A 291 -2.09 -8.57 -9.21
N LEU A 292 -1.98 -7.61 -10.12
CA LEU A 292 -2.82 -7.59 -11.31
C LEU A 292 -2.61 -8.85 -12.18
N PRO A 293 -3.65 -9.37 -12.85
CA PRO A 293 -3.55 -10.55 -13.70
C PRO A 293 -2.45 -10.45 -14.77
N SER A 294 -2.30 -9.27 -15.39
CA SER A 294 -1.28 -8.99 -16.42
C SER A 294 0.15 -9.09 -15.88
N VAL A 295 0.34 -8.93 -14.56
CA VAL A 295 1.64 -8.90 -13.89
C VAL A 295 2.08 -10.27 -13.36
N LEU A 296 1.16 -11.24 -13.27
CA LEU A 296 1.41 -12.55 -12.66
C LEU A 296 2.60 -13.30 -13.26
N ASN A 297 2.78 -13.22 -14.58
CA ASN A 297 3.87 -13.88 -15.30
C ASN A 297 5.27 -13.36 -14.92
N HIS A 298 5.35 -12.16 -14.34
CA HIS A 298 6.58 -11.56 -13.84
C HIS A 298 6.78 -11.78 -12.33
N SER A 299 5.82 -12.40 -11.64
CA SER A 299 5.89 -12.60 -10.20
C SER A 299 6.93 -13.65 -9.82
N LEU A 300 7.66 -13.42 -8.72
CA LEU A 300 8.69 -14.35 -8.25
C LEU A 300 8.12 -15.77 -8.04
N ASP A 301 6.92 -15.89 -7.45
CA ASP A 301 6.29 -17.19 -7.18
C ASP A 301 5.84 -17.95 -8.44
N VAL A 302 5.57 -17.24 -9.55
CA VAL A 302 5.30 -17.89 -10.84
C VAL A 302 6.62 -18.31 -11.49
N LEU A 303 7.63 -17.43 -11.49
CA LEU A 303 8.94 -17.69 -12.08
C LEU A 303 9.69 -18.84 -11.38
N THR A 304 9.54 -18.99 -10.06
CA THR A 304 10.08 -20.14 -9.30
C THR A 304 9.35 -21.46 -9.59
N LYS A 305 8.27 -21.46 -10.38
CA LYS A 305 7.54 -22.66 -10.81
C LYS A 305 7.71 -22.96 -12.30
N THR A 306 7.90 -21.93 -13.11
CA THR A 306 7.95 -22.05 -14.57
C THR A 306 9.36 -22.06 -15.15
N SER A 307 10.37 -21.55 -14.43
CA SER A 307 11.75 -21.52 -14.92
C SER A 307 12.39 -22.91 -14.96
N ASP A 308 13.40 -23.09 -15.80
CA ASP A 308 14.15 -24.36 -15.87
C ASP A 308 14.82 -24.70 -14.52
N ALA A 309 15.28 -23.67 -13.80
CA ALA A 309 15.81 -23.78 -12.44
C ALA A 309 14.76 -24.25 -11.40
N ALA A 310 13.45 -24.14 -11.72
CA ALA A 310 12.36 -24.59 -10.87
C ALA A 310 12.12 -26.10 -10.91
N ALA A 311 12.67 -26.83 -11.88
CA ALA A 311 12.41 -28.26 -12.04
C ALA A 311 12.68 -29.06 -10.75
N LEU A 312 13.83 -28.79 -10.12
CA LEU A 312 14.25 -29.43 -8.88
C LEU A 312 13.39 -29.07 -7.65
N VAL A 313 12.73 -27.91 -7.67
CA VAL A 313 11.84 -27.44 -6.61
C VAL A 313 10.45 -28.09 -6.75
N ARG A 314 10.01 -28.34 -7.99
CA ARG A 314 8.72 -28.99 -8.28
C ARG A 314 8.67 -30.42 -7.77
N ASP A 315 9.76 -31.18 -7.91
CA ASP A 315 9.80 -32.58 -7.49
C ASP A 315 9.66 -32.72 -5.97
N VAL A 316 10.44 -31.95 -5.20
CA VAL A 316 10.37 -31.95 -3.73
C VAL A 316 9.00 -31.48 -3.24
N ARG A 317 8.39 -30.49 -3.91
CA ARG A 317 7.05 -30.01 -3.57
C ARG A 317 6.00 -31.09 -3.76
N LYS A 318 6.06 -31.82 -4.87
CA LYS A 318 5.12 -32.91 -5.16
C LYS A 318 5.22 -33.99 -4.08
N GLU A 319 6.43 -34.37 -3.70
CA GLU A 319 6.65 -35.34 -2.63
C GLU A 319 6.09 -34.87 -1.28
N MET A 320 6.25 -33.59 -0.96
CA MET A 320 5.65 -32.99 0.25
C MET A 320 4.12 -33.04 0.24
N ASP A 321 3.49 -32.62 -0.86
CA ASP A 321 2.03 -32.61 -0.98
C ASP A 321 1.46 -34.04 -0.91
N ASP A 322 2.14 -35.02 -1.53
CA ASP A 322 1.79 -36.44 -1.46
C ASP A 322 1.88 -36.97 -0.02
N LYS A 323 2.97 -36.70 0.71
CA LYS A 323 3.11 -37.09 2.12
C LYS A 323 2.09 -36.38 3.01
N GLN A 324 1.79 -35.11 2.77
CA GLN A 324 0.79 -34.38 3.56
C GLN A 324 -0.62 -34.94 3.36
N SER A 325 -0.97 -35.35 2.14
CA SER A 325 -2.25 -36.02 1.87
C SER A 325 -2.39 -37.38 2.58
N SER A 326 -1.27 -38.08 2.80
CA SER A 326 -1.24 -39.37 3.49
C SER A 326 -1.61 -39.29 4.97
N ILE A 327 -1.36 -38.15 5.63
CA ILE A 327 -1.66 -37.93 7.06
C ILE A 327 -3.14 -38.20 7.39
N ARG A 328 -4.06 -37.77 6.50
CA ARG A 328 -5.50 -37.99 6.67
C ARG A 328 -5.88 -39.47 6.62
N LYS A 329 -5.09 -40.30 5.92
CA LYS A 329 -5.35 -41.73 5.72
C LYS A 329 -4.74 -42.61 6.82
N THR A 330 -3.65 -42.15 7.45
CA THR A 330 -2.95 -42.90 8.49
C THR A 330 -3.70 -42.89 9.81
N ARG A 331 -4.08 -44.07 10.34
CA ARG A 331 -4.77 -44.23 11.63
C ARG A 331 -3.81 -44.52 12.80
N ASN A 332 -2.60 -45.00 12.53
CA ASN A 332 -1.61 -45.37 13.53
C ASN A 332 -0.79 -44.14 14.01
N ALA A 333 -0.70 -43.94 15.33
CA ALA A 333 0.02 -42.81 15.94
C ALA A 333 1.53 -42.84 15.66
N ARG A 334 2.14 -44.04 15.56
CA ARG A 334 3.58 -44.17 15.29
C ARG A 334 3.93 -43.81 13.85
N GLU A 335 3.13 -44.29 12.89
CA GLU A 335 3.27 -43.95 11.47
C GLU A 335 3.02 -42.47 11.23
N ARG A 336 2.02 -41.86 11.88
CA ARG A 336 1.80 -40.41 11.80
C ARG A 336 3.05 -39.63 12.23
N ARG A 337 3.67 -40.00 13.36
CA ARG A 337 4.93 -39.35 13.81
C ARG A 337 6.05 -39.48 12.79
N GLN A 338 6.18 -40.62 12.13
CA GLN A 338 7.18 -40.81 11.07
C GLN A 338 6.89 -39.90 9.86
N VAL A 339 5.64 -39.82 9.41
CA VAL A 339 5.25 -38.92 8.30
C VAL A 339 5.54 -37.45 8.64
N TYR A 340 5.30 -37.02 9.88
CA TYR A 340 5.68 -35.67 10.33
C TYR A 340 7.20 -35.44 10.35
N ALA A 341 8.00 -36.44 10.76
CA ALA A 341 9.45 -36.34 10.75
C ALA A 341 9.98 -36.20 9.31
N ASP A 342 9.49 -37.03 8.40
CA ASP A 342 9.86 -36.99 6.99
C ASP A 342 9.45 -35.67 6.32
N LEU A 343 8.24 -35.17 6.62
CA LEU A 343 7.78 -33.86 6.11
C LEU A 343 8.67 -32.72 6.58
N LYS A 344 9.18 -32.80 7.81
CA LYS A 344 10.10 -31.79 8.35
C LYS A 344 11.42 -31.77 7.58
N GLU A 345 11.93 -32.93 7.20
CA GLU A 345 13.15 -33.06 6.39
C GLU A 345 12.93 -32.55 4.96
N LEU A 346 11.86 -32.98 4.30
CA LEU A 346 11.49 -32.49 2.95
C LEU A 346 11.28 -30.97 2.93
N ARG A 347 10.67 -30.39 3.96
CA ARG A 347 10.53 -28.94 4.10
C ARG A 347 11.86 -28.22 4.25
N LYS A 348 12.87 -28.85 4.86
CA LYS A 348 14.21 -28.27 4.97
C LYS A 348 14.89 -28.25 3.60
N GLU A 349 14.86 -29.38 2.90
CA GLU A 349 15.41 -29.51 1.55
C GLU A 349 14.73 -28.57 0.55
N TYR A 350 13.39 -28.51 0.58
CA TYR A 350 12.60 -27.60 -0.25
C TYR A 350 13.06 -26.15 -0.08
N ARG A 351 13.24 -25.69 1.17
CA ARG A 351 13.68 -24.32 1.47
C ARG A 351 15.09 -24.02 0.97
N GLU A 352 16.02 -24.95 1.10
CA GLU A 352 17.39 -24.77 0.62
C GLU A 352 17.43 -24.64 -0.91
N ARG A 353 16.70 -25.50 -1.62
CA ARG A 353 16.59 -25.45 -3.08
C ARG A 353 15.86 -24.20 -3.57
N GLU A 354 14.72 -23.88 -2.94
CA GLU A 354 13.93 -22.69 -3.27
C GLU A 354 14.75 -21.41 -3.04
N LYS A 355 15.49 -21.32 -1.93
CA LYS A 355 16.39 -20.18 -1.65
C LYS A 355 17.46 -20.03 -2.73
N GLY A 356 18.07 -21.12 -3.18
CA GLY A 356 19.03 -21.09 -4.29
C GLY A 356 18.41 -20.59 -5.60
N CYS A 357 17.25 -21.13 -5.96
CA CYS A 357 16.50 -20.70 -7.14
C CYS A 357 16.11 -19.22 -7.08
N VAL A 358 15.54 -18.77 -5.96
CA VAL A 358 15.15 -17.37 -5.77
C VAL A 358 16.35 -16.43 -5.83
N ASN A 359 17.46 -16.78 -5.17
CA ASN A 359 18.67 -15.96 -5.21
C ASN A 359 19.19 -15.81 -6.65
N ASN A 360 19.22 -16.89 -7.43
CA ASN A 360 19.66 -16.85 -8.83
C ASN A 360 18.73 -15.99 -9.71
N LEU A 361 17.42 -16.15 -9.54
CA LEU A 361 16.42 -15.35 -10.27
C LEU A 361 16.55 -13.86 -9.95
N VAL A 362 16.59 -13.51 -8.66
CA VAL A 362 16.72 -12.11 -8.21
C VAL A 362 18.04 -11.52 -8.68
N HIS A 363 19.16 -12.24 -8.51
CA HIS A 363 20.48 -11.77 -8.92
C HIS A 363 20.60 -11.56 -10.44
N GLY A 364 20.04 -12.48 -11.25
CA GLY A 364 20.04 -12.37 -12.71
C GLY A 364 19.10 -11.30 -13.30
N SER A 365 18.26 -10.68 -12.47
CA SER A 365 17.28 -9.69 -12.92
C SER A 365 17.84 -8.27 -12.90
N LYS A 366 17.62 -7.54 -14.00
CA LYS A 366 18.05 -6.14 -14.13
C LYS A 366 17.13 -5.17 -13.39
N VAL A 367 15.84 -5.50 -13.32
CA VAL A 367 14.84 -4.72 -12.58
C VAL A 367 14.15 -5.62 -11.57
N VAL A 368 14.14 -5.22 -10.31
CA VAL A 368 13.32 -5.87 -9.29
C VAL A 368 12.27 -4.89 -8.80
N LEU A 369 11.01 -5.31 -8.78
CA LEU A 369 9.86 -4.48 -8.44
C LEU A 369 9.19 -5.01 -7.17
N ALA A 370 8.98 -4.17 -6.17
CA ALA A 370 8.38 -4.58 -4.90
C ALA A 370 7.55 -3.45 -4.29
N THR A 371 6.65 -3.76 -3.35
CA THR A 371 6.19 -2.70 -2.46
C THR A 371 7.33 -2.29 -1.52
N LEU A 372 7.32 -1.06 -0.99
CA LEU A 372 8.35 -0.59 -0.05
C LEU A 372 8.52 -1.56 1.14
N HIS A 373 7.41 -2.06 1.68
CA HIS A 373 7.45 -3.11 2.69
C HIS A 373 8.05 -4.40 2.11
N GLY A 374 7.56 -4.86 0.95
CA GLY A 374 8.02 -6.06 0.25
C GLY A 374 9.53 -6.10 0.02
N ALA A 375 10.15 -4.93 -0.20
CA ALA A 375 11.58 -4.80 -0.40
C ALA A 375 12.43 -5.16 0.83
N GLY A 376 11.87 -5.07 2.04
CA GLY A 376 12.51 -5.57 3.27
C GLY A 376 12.47 -7.11 3.42
N GLY A 377 12.03 -7.84 2.39
CA GLY A 377 11.99 -9.29 2.40
C GLY A 377 13.38 -9.93 2.33
N PHE A 378 13.51 -11.15 2.86
CA PHE A 378 14.78 -11.89 2.88
C PHE A 378 15.39 -12.09 1.48
N HIS A 379 14.56 -12.12 0.44
CA HIS A 379 14.98 -12.27 -0.96
C HIS A 379 15.89 -11.13 -1.46
N LEU A 380 15.76 -9.92 -0.88
CA LEU A 380 16.57 -8.76 -1.27
C LEU A 380 17.74 -8.49 -0.34
N ARG A 381 17.86 -9.23 0.77
CA ARG A 381 18.90 -8.96 1.77
C ARG A 381 20.28 -9.18 1.16
N GLY A 382 21.12 -8.14 1.19
CA GLY A 382 22.48 -8.18 0.63
C GLY A 382 22.53 -8.09 -0.90
N GLN A 383 21.41 -7.81 -1.57
CA GLN A 383 21.43 -7.46 -2.99
C GLN A 383 21.92 -6.01 -3.16
N GLU A 384 22.66 -5.77 -4.24
CA GLU A 384 23.14 -4.44 -4.63
C GLU A 384 22.33 -3.93 -5.83
N PHE A 385 21.93 -2.67 -5.77
CA PHE A 385 21.23 -1.98 -6.85
C PHE A 385 21.90 -0.62 -7.06
N ASP A 386 22.07 -0.21 -8.30
CA ASP A 386 22.67 1.10 -8.59
C ASP A 386 21.70 2.24 -8.23
N VAL A 387 20.40 2.00 -8.45
CA VAL A 387 19.33 2.98 -8.25
C VAL A 387 18.12 2.35 -7.58
N VAL A 388 17.58 3.06 -6.59
CA VAL A 388 16.24 2.82 -6.03
C VAL A 388 15.30 3.89 -6.57
N ILE A 389 14.19 3.47 -7.18
CA ILE A 389 13.12 4.35 -7.64
C ILE A 389 11.90 4.11 -6.76
N VAL A 390 11.27 5.16 -6.25
CA VAL A 390 10.01 5.06 -5.48
C VAL A 390 8.94 5.87 -6.19
N ASP A 391 7.93 5.19 -6.74
CA ASP A 391 6.71 5.82 -7.27
C ASP A 391 5.69 6.03 -6.16
N GLU A 392 4.87 7.08 -6.30
CA GLU A 392 3.95 7.57 -5.27
C GLU A 392 4.62 7.81 -3.90
N ALA A 393 5.84 8.35 -3.91
CA ALA A 393 6.63 8.60 -2.71
C ALA A 393 5.95 9.56 -1.71
N SER A 394 5.10 10.47 -2.20
CA SER A 394 4.30 11.39 -1.37
C SER A 394 3.11 10.74 -0.66
N GLN A 395 2.83 9.46 -0.92
CA GLN A 395 1.82 8.68 -0.21
C GLN A 395 2.44 7.68 0.79
N ALA A 396 3.76 7.69 0.93
CA ALA A 396 4.51 6.77 1.79
C ALA A 396 5.00 7.47 3.05
N LEU A 397 4.91 6.77 4.19
CA LEU A 397 5.59 7.19 5.42
C LEU A 397 7.10 7.23 5.17
N GLU A 398 7.81 8.19 5.76
CA GLU A 398 9.26 8.25 5.59
C GLU A 398 9.96 6.97 6.09
N ALA A 399 9.54 6.44 7.24
CA ALA A 399 10.07 5.18 7.77
C ALA A 399 9.87 3.99 6.82
N GLN A 400 8.83 4.03 6.00
CA GLN A 400 8.54 3.01 4.98
C GLN A 400 9.52 3.13 3.79
N CYS A 401 9.86 4.34 3.37
CA CYS A 401 10.85 4.59 2.31
C CYS A 401 12.26 4.11 2.69
N TRP A 402 12.63 4.15 3.97
CA TRP A 402 13.92 3.65 4.45
C TRP A 402 14.05 2.13 4.43
N VAL A 403 12.95 1.37 4.31
CA VAL A 403 12.98 -0.10 4.26
C VAL A 403 13.79 -0.63 3.06
N PRO A 404 13.59 -0.20 1.80
CA PRO A 404 14.52 -0.58 0.75
C PRO A 404 15.90 0.06 0.97
N LEU A 405 15.97 1.35 1.29
CA LEU A 405 17.22 2.14 1.29
C LEU A 405 18.29 1.67 2.28
N LEU A 406 17.89 1.08 3.42
CA LEU A 406 18.83 0.58 4.41
C LEU A 406 19.24 -0.88 4.18
N TRP A 407 18.36 -1.68 3.57
CA TRP A 407 18.53 -3.13 3.49
C TRP A 407 19.13 -3.60 2.18
N VAL A 408 19.06 -2.77 1.14
CA VAL A 408 19.80 -2.95 -0.10
C VAL A 408 20.91 -1.91 -0.17
N LYS A 409 22.01 -2.25 -0.83
CA LYS A 409 23.07 -1.28 -1.09
C LYS A 409 22.69 -0.50 -2.33
N ALA A 410 22.44 0.80 -2.18
CA ALA A 410 22.16 1.72 -3.28
C ALA A 410 22.89 3.04 -3.09
N SER A 411 23.28 3.66 -4.21
CA SER A 411 23.98 4.95 -4.25
C SER A 411 23.13 6.10 -4.76
N LYS A 412 21.96 5.80 -5.35
CA LYS A 412 21.08 6.77 -5.99
C LYS A 412 19.61 6.51 -5.68
N LEU A 413 18.86 7.59 -5.45
CA LEU A 413 17.43 7.58 -5.21
C LEU A 413 16.69 8.49 -6.20
N VAL A 414 15.64 7.97 -6.80
CA VAL A 414 14.66 8.75 -7.56
C VAL A 414 13.32 8.64 -6.84
N LEU A 415 12.78 9.75 -6.36
CA LEU A 415 11.43 9.80 -5.81
C LEU A 415 10.51 10.44 -6.83
N ALA A 416 9.42 9.76 -7.18
CA ALA A 416 8.36 10.30 -7.99
C ALA A 416 7.08 10.38 -7.16
N GLY A 417 6.40 11.52 -7.23
CA GLY A 417 5.19 11.73 -6.45
C GLY A 417 4.59 13.10 -6.68
N ASP A 418 3.57 13.41 -5.89
CA ASP A 418 2.96 14.72 -5.81
C ASP A 418 2.63 15.04 -4.36
N HIS A 419 3.45 15.86 -3.74
CA HIS A 419 3.30 16.31 -2.35
C HIS A 419 2.08 17.22 -2.12
N LEU A 420 1.42 17.67 -3.18
CA LEU A 420 0.20 18.48 -3.10
C LEU A 420 -1.07 17.61 -3.22
N GLN A 421 -0.91 16.29 -3.35
CA GLN A 421 -2.00 15.32 -3.25
C GLN A 421 -2.07 14.71 -1.84
N LEU A 422 -2.88 13.66 -1.66
CA LEU A 422 -3.13 13.05 -0.36
C LEU A 422 -1.82 12.54 0.30
N PRO A 423 -1.53 12.94 1.55
CA PRO A 423 -0.44 12.38 2.32
C PRO A 423 -0.77 10.95 2.79
N PRO A 424 0.19 10.20 3.38
CA PRO A 424 -0.11 8.93 4.04
C PRO A 424 -1.18 9.10 5.13
N THR A 425 -2.13 8.16 5.18
CA THR A 425 -3.20 8.17 6.20
C THR A 425 -2.68 7.73 7.56
N ILE A 426 -2.92 8.54 8.60
CA ILE A 426 -2.45 8.30 9.98
C ILE A 426 -3.64 8.30 10.94
N LYS A 427 -3.84 7.19 11.63
CA LYS A 427 -4.99 6.95 12.53
C LYS A 427 -4.81 7.59 13.90
N SER A 428 -3.59 7.68 14.40
CA SER A 428 -3.28 8.27 15.71
C SER A 428 -3.74 9.72 15.82
N LEU A 429 -3.67 10.49 14.72
CA LEU A 429 -4.18 11.86 14.64
C LEU A 429 -5.71 11.95 14.72
N ASN A 430 -6.41 10.90 14.29
CA ASN A 430 -7.89 10.83 14.30
C ASN A 430 -8.46 10.27 15.61
N SER A 431 -7.62 9.73 16.49
CA SER A 431 -8.09 9.16 17.75
C SER A 431 -8.48 10.27 18.74
N LYS A 432 -9.76 10.31 19.15
CA LYS A 432 -10.31 11.24 20.18
C LYS A 432 -9.65 11.14 21.58
N HIS A 433 -8.53 10.41 21.71
CA HIS A 433 -7.76 10.24 22.93
C HIS A 433 -6.43 11.02 22.97
N ALA A 434 -6.13 11.83 21.96
CA ALA A 434 -5.09 12.86 22.09
C ALA A 434 -5.56 14.00 23.00
N LYS A 435 -5.75 13.74 24.30
CA LYS A 435 -5.63 14.80 25.29
C LYS A 435 -4.16 15.21 25.30
N PRO A 436 -3.81 16.49 25.10
CA PRO A 436 -2.45 16.92 25.33
C PRO A 436 -2.11 16.56 26.78
N ALA A 437 -0.95 15.93 26.98
CA ALA A 437 -0.42 15.68 28.30
C ALA A 437 -0.26 17.04 29.00
N GLN A 438 -1.26 17.45 29.77
CA GLN A 438 -1.10 18.44 30.82
C GLN A 438 -0.16 17.80 31.83
N GLN A 439 1.14 18.04 31.67
CA GLN A 439 2.08 17.94 32.77
C GLN A 439 1.50 18.77 33.91
N SER A 440 1.15 18.08 34.99
CA SER A 440 0.73 18.66 36.25
C SER A 440 1.78 19.67 36.70
N LYS A 441 1.46 20.96 36.58
CA LYS A 441 2.12 22.06 37.29
C LYS A 441 1.78 21.95 38.77
N GLN A 442 2.36 20.99 39.47
CA GLN A 442 2.36 20.86 40.91
C GLN A 442 3.45 19.84 41.20
N ASP A 443 4.66 20.36 41.46
CA ASP A 443 5.79 19.72 42.17
C ASP A 443 7.11 20.50 42.00
N ALA A 444 7.13 21.59 41.23
CA ALA A 444 8.28 22.49 41.13
C ALA A 444 8.15 23.75 42.02
N ILE A 445 7.83 23.60 43.31
CA ILE A 445 8.08 24.64 44.32
C ILE A 445 8.47 23.95 45.63
N LYS A 446 9.78 23.74 45.83
CA LYS A 446 10.52 23.82 47.11
C LYS A 446 11.87 23.11 46.98
N SER A 447 12.91 23.87 46.65
CA SER A 447 14.12 23.98 47.50
C SER A 447 15.09 24.94 46.82
N THR A 448 15.20 26.08 47.48
CA THR A 448 16.18 27.14 47.38
C THR A 448 17.64 26.66 47.39
N GLY A 449 18.50 27.38 46.69
CA GLY A 449 19.86 27.65 47.19
C GLY A 449 21.01 27.41 46.20
N GLU A 450 21.53 28.54 45.71
CA GLU A 450 22.93 28.80 45.38
C GLU A 450 23.45 28.55 43.95
N GLU A 451 24.13 29.61 43.53
CA GLU A 451 24.74 29.90 42.25
C GLU A 451 25.97 29.01 42.04
N ASP A 452 26.13 28.44 40.84
CA ASP A 452 27.45 28.47 40.22
C ASP A 452 27.39 28.32 38.70
N ASN A 453 28.34 29.01 38.09
CA ASN A 453 28.41 29.35 36.67
C ASN A 453 29.07 28.25 35.81
N LYS A 454 28.62 28.21 34.55
CA LYS A 454 29.29 27.73 33.32
C LYS A 454 29.16 26.26 32.88
N ALA A 455 28.88 26.17 31.57
CA ALA A 455 29.05 25.06 30.62
C ALA A 455 27.92 24.01 30.56
N GLY A 456 27.01 24.18 29.59
CA GLY A 456 26.07 23.13 29.20
C GLY A 456 24.79 23.60 28.52
N SER A 457 24.87 24.48 27.52
CA SER A 457 23.70 24.90 26.74
C SER A 457 23.88 24.63 25.24
N SER A 458 23.70 23.37 24.83
CA SER A 458 23.67 23.01 23.40
C SER A 458 22.93 21.71 23.09
N VAL A 459 21.95 21.32 23.92
CA VAL A 459 21.03 20.22 23.59
C VAL A 459 19.65 20.59 24.09
N LYS A 460 18.80 21.13 23.21
CA LYS A 460 17.33 21.28 23.30
C LYS A 460 16.88 22.51 22.52
N ARG A 461 16.90 22.44 21.19
CA ARG A 461 16.07 23.22 20.24
C ARG A 461 16.53 22.96 18.79
N ALA A 462 16.33 21.74 18.31
CA ALA A 462 16.51 21.39 16.88
C ALA A 462 15.71 20.14 16.44
N ALA A 463 14.63 19.79 17.14
CA ALA A 463 13.65 18.85 16.63
C ALA A 463 12.42 19.66 16.18
N ALA A 464 12.54 20.33 15.03
CA ALA A 464 11.35 20.83 14.34
C ALA A 464 10.48 19.61 13.99
N SER A 465 9.29 19.58 14.58
CA SER A 465 8.13 18.70 14.35
C SER A 465 8.24 17.65 13.23
N THR A 466 8.98 16.56 13.47
CA THR A 466 8.85 15.36 12.62
C THR A 466 7.50 14.72 12.93
N THR A 467 6.54 14.80 12.02
CA THR A 467 5.26 14.08 12.10
C THR A 467 5.30 12.84 11.21
N LEU A 468 4.34 11.93 11.35
CA LEU A 468 4.20 10.83 10.38
C LEU A 468 3.68 11.30 9.02
N GLU A 469 3.06 12.49 8.96
CA GLU A 469 2.50 13.06 7.73
C GLU A 469 3.61 13.55 6.79
N THR A 470 4.73 14.04 7.36
CA THR A 470 5.89 14.47 6.57
C THR A 470 6.50 13.28 5.84
N THR A 471 6.41 13.30 4.51
CA THR A 471 6.97 12.23 3.68
C THR A 471 8.46 12.46 3.44
N LEU A 472 9.16 11.41 2.98
CA LEU A 472 10.55 11.57 2.53
C LEU A 472 10.66 12.60 1.38
N PHE A 473 9.65 12.68 0.52
CA PHE A 473 9.60 13.65 -0.57
C PHE A 473 9.58 15.08 -0.02
N ASP A 474 8.71 15.36 0.96
CA ASP A 474 8.54 16.68 1.57
C ASP A 474 9.81 17.12 2.29
N ARG A 475 10.35 16.25 3.15
CA ARG A 475 11.55 16.58 3.93
C ARG A 475 12.74 16.89 3.05
N LEU A 476 12.93 16.14 1.97
CA LEU A 476 14.06 16.36 1.05
C LEU A 476 13.87 17.61 0.18
N LEU A 477 12.62 17.92 -0.20
CA LEU A 477 12.31 19.17 -0.90
C LEU A 477 12.52 20.39 0.01
N GLU A 478 12.14 20.31 1.28
CA GLU A 478 12.40 21.36 2.28
C GLU A 478 13.92 21.53 2.53
N LEU A 479 14.64 20.40 2.62
CA LEU A 479 16.07 20.36 2.92
C LEU A 479 16.94 20.95 1.80
N HIS A 480 16.74 20.49 0.56
CA HIS A 480 17.61 20.80 -0.59
C HIS A 480 16.99 21.83 -1.55
N GLY A 481 15.73 22.19 -1.33
CA GLY A 481 15.00 23.13 -2.17
C GLY A 481 14.69 22.59 -3.57
N PRO A 482 14.29 23.47 -4.51
CA PRO A 482 13.88 23.09 -5.86
C PRO A 482 15.04 22.56 -6.73
N SER A 483 16.29 22.67 -6.26
CA SER A 483 17.48 22.23 -7.00
C SER A 483 17.45 20.75 -7.36
N ILE A 484 16.86 19.92 -6.48
CA ILE A 484 16.73 18.46 -6.66
C ILE A 484 15.43 18.05 -7.35
N LYS A 485 14.54 19.00 -7.71
CA LYS A 485 13.18 18.73 -8.20
C LYS A 485 13.01 19.10 -9.67
N ARG A 486 12.29 18.27 -10.43
CA ARG A 486 11.71 18.63 -11.73
C ARG A 486 10.22 18.31 -11.77
N MET A 487 9.43 19.29 -12.20
CA MET A 487 7.97 19.19 -12.26
C MET A 487 7.52 18.95 -13.70
N LEU A 488 6.63 17.98 -13.88
CA LEU A 488 5.96 17.74 -15.15
C LEU A 488 4.81 18.75 -15.30
N THR A 489 4.69 19.39 -16.46
CA THR A 489 3.78 20.54 -16.64
C THR A 489 2.61 20.25 -17.58
N THR A 490 2.82 19.42 -18.61
CA THR A 490 1.74 19.09 -19.57
C THR A 490 0.88 17.94 -19.04
N GLN A 491 -0.43 18.17 -18.88
CA GLN A 491 -1.41 17.17 -18.45
C GLN A 491 -2.29 16.67 -19.59
N TYR A 492 -2.67 15.40 -19.51
CA TYR A 492 -3.34 14.64 -20.57
C TYR A 492 -4.69 14.04 -20.11
N ARG A 493 -5.31 14.61 -19.08
CA ARG A 493 -6.54 14.08 -18.45
C ARG A 493 -7.71 15.04 -18.51
N MET A 494 -7.53 16.25 -18.02
CA MET A 494 -8.60 17.19 -17.69
C MET A 494 -8.84 18.17 -18.84
N HIS A 495 -10.10 18.58 -19.02
CA HIS A 495 -10.45 19.78 -19.77
C HIS A 495 -9.74 21.01 -19.15
N GLU A 496 -9.42 22.03 -19.95
CA GLU A 496 -8.67 23.21 -19.51
C GLU A 496 -9.37 23.94 -18.35
N THR A 497 -10.68 24.18 -18.45
CA THR A 497 -11.50 24.75 -17.37
C THR A 497 -11.37 23.99 -16.05
N ILE A 498 -11.41 22.64 -16.07
CA ILE A 498 -11.26 21.81 -14.87
C ILE A 498 -9.83 21.94 -14.32
N MET A 499 -8.82 21.92 -15.20
CA MET A 499 -7.40 22.01 -14.84
C MET A 499 -7.04 23.39 -14.24
N ARG A 500 -7.68 24.47 -14.69
CA ARG A 500 -7.32 25.83 -14.33
C ARG A 500 -7.37 26.08 -12.82
N PHE A 501 -8.40 25.58 -12.14
CA PHE A 501 -8.52 25.71 -10.68
C PHE A 501 -7.35 25.07 -9.91
N PRO A 502 -7.08 23.74 -10.02
CA PRO A 502 -5.94 23.14 -9.32
C PRO A 502 -4.61 23.72 -9.80
N SER A 503 -4.45 24.09 -11.08
CA SER A 503 -3.22 24.72 -11.58
C SER A 503 -2.89 26.01 -10.82
N ASN A 504 -3.89 26.88 -10.66
CA ASN A 504 -3.72 28.17 -10.00
C ASN A 504 -3.49 28.03 -8.49
N GLU A 505 -4.32 27.21 -7.82
CA GLU A 505 -4.31 27.10 -6.36
C GLU A 505 -3.13 26.27 -5.81
N LEU A 506 -2.68 25.26 -6.54
CA LEU A 506 -1.71 24.28 -6.04
C LEU A 506 -0.39 24.31 -6.81
N TYR A 507 -0.41 24.61 -8.11
CA TYR A 507 0.72 24.36 -9.00
C TYR A 507 1.29 25.64 -9.64
N GLU A 508 1.12 26.79 -8.99
CA GLU A 508 1.67 28.09 -9.42
C GLU A 508 1.31 28.44 -10.87
N SER A 509 0.13 28.03 -11.35
CA SER A 509 -0.33 28.19 -12.74
C SER A 509 0.56 27.54 -13.81
N LYS A 510 1.37 26.53 -13.46
CA LYS A 510 2.33 25.88 -14.37
C LYS A 510 1.74 24.73 -15.20
N LEU A 511 0.52 24.25 -14.90
CA LEU A 511 -0.07 23.15 -15.67
C LEU A 511 -0.61 23.64 -17.02
N ILE A 512 -0.34 22.83 -18.05
CA ILE A 512 -0.76 23.07 -19.44
C ILE A 512 -1.59 21.88 -19.90
N ALA A 513 -2.79 22.11 -20.42
CA ALA A 513 -3.62 21.06 -21.01
C ALA A 513 -3.09 20.68 -22.39
N ALA A 514 -2.89 19.40 -22.65
CA ALA A 514 -2.56 18.93 -23.99
C ALA A 514 -3.70 19.23 -24.97
N ASP A 515 -3.37 19.51 -26.23
CA ASP A 515 -4.33 19.98 -27.24
C ASP A 515 -5.54 19.07 -27.42
N PHE A 516 -5.38 17.76 -27.28
CA PHE A 516 -6.48 16.80 -27.46
C PHE A 516 -7.38 16.64 -26.23
N VAL A 517 -7.01 17.19 -25.07
CA VAL A 517 -7.88 17.18 -23.86
C VAL A 517 -8.42 18.55 -23.50
N LYS A 518 -7.79 19.64 -23.95
CA LYS A 518 -8.10 21.00 -23.49
C LYS A 518 -9.57 21.40 -23.68
N ASP A 519 -10.18 20.98 -24.80
CA ASP A 519 -11.56 21.31 -25.19
C ASP A 519 -12.51 20.09 -25.15
N ARG A 520 -12.06 18.95 -24.59
CA ARG A 520 -12.82 17.68 -24.68
C ARG A 520 -14.04 17.67 -23.75
N LEU A 521 -15.24 17.53 -24.31
CA LEU A 521 -16.49 17.43 -23.55
C LEU A 521 -17.09 16.01 -23.60
N LEU A 522 -18.14 15.76 -22.82
CA LEU A 522 -18.81 14.46 -22.79
C LEU A 522 -19.40 14.11 -24.15
N LYS A 523 -20.02 15.07 -24.85
CA LYS A 523 -20.59 14.85 -26.19
C LYS A 523 -19.56 14.44 -27.27
N ASP A 524 -18.27 14.67 -27.01
CA ASP A 524 -17.17 14.39 -27.96
C ASP A 524 -16.51 13.01 -27.71
N LEU A 525 -17.06 12.21 -26.80
CA LEU A 525 -16.58 10.84 -26.55
C LEU A 525 -16.75 9.97 -27.82
N PRO A 526 -15.96 8.88 -27.95
CA PRO A 526 -15.88 8.09 -29.19
C PRO A 526 -17.12 7.23 -29.50
N TYR A 527 -18.23 7.48 -28.82
CA TYR A 527 -19.51 6.79 -28.99
C TYR A 527 -20.67 7.78 -28.92
N GLN A 528 -21.85 7.37 -29.38
CA GLN A 528 -23.00 8.26 -29.52
C GLN A 528 -23.50 8.76 -28.16
N ILE A 529 -23.56 10.09 -28.02
CA ILE A 529 -24.09 10.79 -26.85
C ILE A 529 -24.97 11.93 -27.35
N GLU A 530 -26.13 12.09 -26.73
CA GLU A 530 -27.06 13.19 -27.00
C GLU A 530 -26.46 14.53 -26.55
N ASP A 531 -26.60 15.54 -27.40
CA ASP A 531 -26.09 16.88 -27.12
C ASP A 531 -27.06 17.66 -26.21
N THR A 532 -26.85 17.52 -24.91
CA THR A 532 -27.63 18.14 -23.82
C THR A 532 -26.82 19.21 -23.08
N ASP A 533 -27.48 20.02 -22.24
CA ASP A 533 -26.80 21.01 -21.39
C ASP A 533 -25.74 20.36 -20.48
N ASP A 534 -26.02 19.19 -19.90
CA ASP A 534 -25.06 18.51 -19.00
C ASP A 534 -23.86 17.91 -19.75
N THR A 535 -24.00 17.62 -21.04
CA THR A 535 -22.92 17.04 -21.86
C THR A 535 -22.05 18.10 -22.57
N ARG A 536 -22.50 19.37 -22.56
CA ARG A 536 -21.80 20.53 -23.11
C ARG A 536 -20.94 21.27 -22.10
N GLU A 537 -21.21 21.11 -20.82
CA GLU A 537 -20.52 21.81 -19.75
C GLU A 537 -19.40 20.95 -19.16
N ALA A 538 -18.20 21.51 -19.04
CA ALA A 538 -17.07 20.82 -18.42
C ALA A 538 -17.13 20.83 -16.89
N VAL A 539 -17.83 21.80 -16.29
CA VAL A 539 -17.97 21.97 -14.84
C VAL A 539 -19.38 22.43 -14.52
N VAL A 540 -20.07 21.67 -13.68
CA VAL A 540 -21.39 22.02 -13.13
C VAL A 540 -21.31 22.00 -11.61
N PHE A 541 -21.78 23.07 -10.97
CA PHE A 541 -21.86 23.16 -9.51
C PHE A 541 -23.34 23.24 -9.09
N PHE A 542 -23.82 22.20 -8.40
CA PHE A 542 -25.16 22.18 -7.82
C PHE A 542 -25.10 22.70 -6.38
N ASP A 543 -25.54 23.93 -6.18
CA ASP A 543 -25.68 24.50 -4.84
C ASP A 543 -26.92 23.91 -4.13
N THR A 544 -26.71 23.23 -3.02
CA THR A 544 -27.76 22.64 -2.18
C THR A 544 -28.13 23.53 -0.98
N GLN A 545 -27.49 24.70 -0.85
CA GLN A 545 -27.79 25.65 0.23
C GLN A 545 -29.25 26.13 0.16
N GLY A 546 -29.96 26.03 1.28
CA GLY A 546 -31.35 26.48 1.40
C GLY A 546 -32.42 25.42 1.09
N GLY A 547 -32.04 24.20 0.69
CA GLY A 547 -32.95 23.04 0.59
C GLY A 547 -32.93 22.13 1.83
N ASP A 548 -33.78 21.09 1.83
CA ASP A 548 -33.81 20.05 2.88
C ASP A 548 -32.70 18.99 2.70
N PHE A 549 -31.44 19.45 2.67
CA PHE A 549 -30.24 18.64 2.46
C PHE A 549 -29.48 18.45 3.78
N GLY A 550 -30.18 17.98 4.82
CA GLY A 550 -29.60 17.78 6.15
C GLY A 550 -28.58 16.63 6.22
N GLU A 551 -27.40 16.93 6.75
CA GLU A 551 -26.37 15.93 7.06
C GLU A 551 -26.75 15.10 8.29
N LYS A 552 -26.51 13.78 8.24
CA LYS A 552 -26.77 12.83 9.32
C LYS A 552 -25.52 12.00 9.63
N THR A 553 -25.41 11.52 10.87
CA THR A 553 -24.39 10.53 11.25
C THR A 553 -24.97 9.12 11.22
N GLU A 554 -24.13 8.10 10.96
CA GLU A 554 -24.59 6.69 10.91
C GLU A 554 -25.35 6.25 12.17
N ASP A 555 -24.97 6.79 13.34
CA ASP A 555 -25.57 6.50 14.64
C ASP A 555 -27.04 6.96 14.75
N GLU A 556 -27.46 7.96 13.97
CA GLU A 556 -28.83 8.47 14.02
C GLU A 556 -29.83 7.63 13.23
N GLU A 557 -29.39 6.92 12.18
CA GLU A 557 -30.23 5.95 11.46
C GLU A 557 -30.43 4.65 12.26
N MET A 558 -29.42 4.20 13.02
CA MET A 558 -29.49 2.97 13.81
C MET A 558 -30.37 3.05 15.08
N LYS A 559 -30.90 4.22 15.44
CA LYS A 559 -31.78 4.40 16.62
C LYS A 559 -33.06 3.54 16.57
N LYS A 560 -33.46 3.00 15.40
CA LYS A 560 -34.68 2.19 15.26
C LYS A 560 -34.55 0.70 15.61
N GLY A 561 -33.38 0.20 16.04
CA GLY A 561 -33.19 -1.25 16.21
C GLY A 561 -32.08 -1.71 17.17
N GLY A 562 -31.98 -1.12 18.38
CA GLY A 562 -31.20 -1.69 19.49
C GLY A 562 -29.69 -1.35 19.52
N LYS A 563 -29.19 -1.10 20.75
CA LYS A 563 -27.81 -0.79 21.23
C LYS A 563 -26.84 -0.12 20.23
N LYS A 564 -26.42 1.11 20.58
CA LYS A 564 -25.33 1.90 19.95
C LYS A 564 -24.20 1.01 19.38
N VAL A 565 -24.21 0.86 18.06
CA VAL A 565 -23.10 0.35 17.27
C VAL A 565 -22.39 1.58 16.70
N SER A 566 -21.41 2.12 17.42
CA SER A 566 -20.66 3.29 16.94
C SER A 566 -19.60 2.81 15.94
N LEU A 567 -19.99 2.76 14.67
CA LEU A 567 -19.11 2.43 13.53
C LEU A 567 -18.45 3.70 12.97
N GLY A 568 -17.82 4.49 13.85
CA GLY A 568 -17.09 5.70 13.47
C GLY A 568 -17.97 6.91 13.13
N ASP A 569 -17.41 8.12 13.30
CA ASP A 569 -18.09 9.39 13.03
C ASP A 569 -18.17 9.71 11.52
N SER A 570 -18.69 8.78 10.71
CA SER A 570 -18.92 9.02 9.27
C SER A 570 -20.29 9.65 9.04
N LYS A 571 -20.41 10.44 7.97
CA LYS A 571 -21.57 11.30 7.70
C LYS A 571 -22.19 11.02 6.33
N CYS A 572 -23.49 11.21 6.21
CA CYS A 572 -24.22 11.04 4.96
C CYS A 572 -25.27 12.13 4.76
N ASN A 573 -25.61 12.38 3.50
CA ASN A 573 -26.68 13.28 3.09
C ASN A 573 -27.58 12.56 2.07
N GLN A 574 -28.80 12.24 2.50
CA GLN A 574 -29.74 11.47 1.70
C GLN A 574 -30.23 12.23 0.46
N ALA A 575 -30.43 13.54 0.58
CA ALA A 575 -30.93 14.36 -0.51
C ALA A 575 -29.83 14.57 -1.56
N GLU A 576 -28.56 14.76 -1.15
CA GLU A 576 -27.43 14.79 -2.08
C GLU A 576 -27.27 13.47 -2.83
N ALA A 577 -27.43 12.32 -2.13
CA ALA A 577 -27.35 11.02 -2.78
C ALA A 577 -28.43 10.86 -3.87
N ALA A 578 -29.65 11.33 -3.61
CA ALA A 578 -30.73 11.32 -4.60
C ALA A 578 -30.44 12.26 -5.78
N LEU A 579 -29.92 13.47 -5.53
CA LEU A 579 -29.53 14.42 -6.57
C LEU A 579 -28.43 13.86 -7.49
N VAL A 580 -27.40 13.25 -6.90
CA VAL A 580 -26.33 12.59 -7.65
C VAL A 580 -26.88 11.45 -8.49
N ALA A 581 -27.74 10.59 -7.93
CA ALA A 581 -28.37 9.50 -8.68
C ALA A 581 -29.21 10.02 -9.86
N MET A 582 -29.95 11.12 -9.68
CA MET A 582 -30.70 11.77 -10.75
C MET A 582 -29.80 12.28 -11.86
N HIS A 583 -28.70 12.97 -11.53
CA HIS A 583 -27.77 13.52 -12.52
C HIS A 583 -27.04 12.40 -13.27
N VAL A 584 -26.53 11.37 -12.58
CA VAL A 584 -25.91 10.19 -13.20
C VAL A 584 -26.88 9.51 -14.16
N ASN A 585 -28.15 9.30 -13.77
CA ASN A 585 -29.15 8.72 -14.65
C ASN A 585 -29.43 9.60 -15.88
N LYS A 586 -29.39 10.93 -15.74
CA LYS A 586 -29.54 11.85 -16.88
C LYS A 586 -28.38 11.71 -17.87
N LEU A 587 -27.13 11.61 -17.39
CA LEU A 587 -25.96 11.36 -18.24
C LEU A 587 -26.03 10.01 -18.95
N VAL A 588 -26.43 8.96 -18.23
CA VAL A 588 -26.57 7.61 -18.82
C VAL A 588 -27.68 7.57 -19.88
N LYS A 589 -28.81 8.23 -19.63
CA LYS A 589 -29.89 8.37 -20.63
C LYS A 589 -29.44 9.16 -21.86
N ALA A 590 -28.56 10.14 -21.69
CA ALA A 590 -27.93 10.85 -22.79
C ALA A 590 -26.88 10.00 -23.54
N GLY A 591 -26.60 8.77 -23.10
CA GLY A 591 -25.70 7.82 -23.79
C GLY A 591 -24.32 7.67 -23.16
N VAL A 592 -23.98 8.41 -22.09
CA VAL A 592 -22.70 8.23 -21.37
C VAL A 592 -22.69 6.86 -20.71
N LYS A 593 -21.66 6.05 -20.96
CA LYS A 593 -21.59 4.72 -20.35
C LYS A 593 -21.34 4.82 -18.85
N ALA A 594 -22.01 3.97 -18.07
CA ALA A 594 -21.83 3.95 -16.62
C ALA A 594 -20.38 3.65 -16.19
N GLU A 595 -19.63 2.86 -16.99
CA GLU A 595 -18.22 2.56 -16.75
C GLU A 595 -17.28 3.79 -16.87
N ASP A 596 -17.72 4.84 -17.57
CA ASP A 596 -16.99 6.10 -17.72
C ASP A 596 -17.38 7.14 -16.63
N ILE A 597 -18.29 6.80 -15.71
CA ILE A 597 -18.75 7.68 -14.63
C ILE A 597 -18.22 7.17 -13.29
N ALA A 598 -17.62 8.07 -12.50
CA ALA A 598 -17.21 7.80 -11.13
C ALA A 598 -17.86 8.80 -10.16
N VAL A 599 -18.50 8.30 -9.11
CA VAL A 599 -19.01 9.12 -8.01
C VAL A 599 -18.03 9.06 -6.84
N VAL A 600 -17.58 10.23 -6.39
CA VAL A 600 -16.58 10.36 -5.31
C VAL A 600 -17.17 11.16 -4.17
N THR A 601 -16.96 10.72 -2.93
CA THR A 601 -17.38 11.41 -1.72
C THR A 601 -16.36 11.15 -0.59
N PRO A 602 -16.07 12.13 0.29
CA PRO A 602 -15.09 11.95 1.37
C PRO A 602 -15.56 11.02 2.50
N TYR A 603 -16.86 10.70 2.58
CA TYR A 603 -17.42 9.95 3.70
C TYR A 603 -17.84 8.53 3.32
N ASN A 604 -17.33 7.53 4.05
CA ASN A 604 -17.70 6.11 3.87
C ASN A 604 -19.20 5.86 4.04
N ALA A 605 -19.88 6.56 4.95
CA ALA A 605 -21.33 6.46 5.11
C ALA A 605 -22.08 6.92 3.86
N GLN A 606 -21.60 7.99 3.21
CA GLN A 606 -22.16 8.45 1.94
C GLN A 606 -21.90 7.46 0.80
N VAL A 607 -20.73 6.82 0.74
CA VAL A 607 -20.46 5.73 -0.22
C VAL A 607 -21.47 4.59 -0.05
N ARG A 608 -21.67 4.11 1.19
CA ARG A 608 -22.65 3.04 1.48
C ARG A 608 -24.07 3.45 1.11
N ARG A 609 -24.39 4.74 1.16
CA ARG A 609 -25.72 5.25 0.77
C ARG A 609 -25.91 5.30 -0.74
N ILE A 610 -24.87 5.68 -1.49
CA ILE A 610 -24.90 5.81 -2.94
C ILE A 610 -24.78 4.43 -3.61
N SER A 611 -23.98 3.51 -3.06
CA SER A 611 -23.66 2.23 -3.69
C SER A 611 -24.88 1.36 -4.08
N PRO A 612 -25.95 1.24 -3.27
CA PRO A 612 -27.16 0.48 -3.65
C PRO A 612 -27.97 1.14 -4.77
N MET A 613 -27.74 2.43 -5.04
CA MET A 613 -28.47 3.17 -6.08
C MET A 613 -27.97 2.83 -7.49
N HIS A 614 -26.88 2.05 -7.63
CA HIS A 614 -26.44 1.49 -8.91
C HIS A 614 -27.50 0.59 -9.56
N ASP A 615 -28.34 -0.10 -8.78
CA ASP A 615 -29.41 -0.98 -9.30
C ASP A 615 -30.56 -0.22 -9.98
N ILE A 616 -30.59 1.12 -9.89
CA ILE A 616 -31.62 1.99 -10.48
C ILE A 616 -31.21 2.46 -11.89
N VAL A 617 -29.94 2.27 -12.27
CA VAL A 617 -29.42 2.62 -13.59
C VAL A 617 -29.29 1.32 -14.39
N PRO A 618 -30.18 1.05 -15.36
CA PRO A 618 -30.05 -0.15 -16.19
C PRO A 618 -28.70 -0.12 -16.92
N ALA A 619 -28.01 -1.26 -16.91
CA ALA A 619 -26.73 -1.48 -17.58
C ALA A 619 -26.83 -1.36 -19.10
#